data_AF-E0TFW2-F1
#
_entry.id   AF-E0TFW2-F1
#
_cell.length_a   1.000
_cell.length_b   1.000
_cell.length_c   1.000
_cell.angle_alpha   90.00
_cell.angle_beta   90.00
_cell.angle_gamma   90.00
#
_symmetry.space_group_name_H-M   'P 1'
#
loop_
_entity.id
_entity.type
_entity.pdbx_description
1 polymer ?
#
loop_
_entity_poly.entity_id
_entity_poly.type
_entity_poly.pdbx_seq_one_letter_code
_entity_poly.pdbx_strand_id
1 'polypeptide(L)'
;MLRVLPFLSVLFGSLSIVLLLDYALRVDFVSALEALLTYYDRAITVFLGGLKPLMDALTTTIARWVGVDWTLYPHWRHILVPMWLYVLADTRTTWMMPGRERKVSAIALLLYGGVLSVGASVIGATAPLGAGDLRIVLAPIAALVFFNLIKALWDATFHQYPDSSWLKTFGYYFSSLVATNIAIGLAIFALGHELNEAGLGQLNATLLVAVLILLGIRHLIVAAYVASRWPATGNTWRGRFRRSAHSGLGFAILQVVSGAVAFLVLNAGLSFVGL
;
A
#
# COMPACT_ATOMS: atom_id res chain seq x y z
N MET A 1 -3.12 -22.53 -11.54
CA MET A 1 -2.52 -21.19 -11.77
C MET A 1 -3.01 -20.12 -10.77
N LEU A 2 -4.32 -19.97 -10.50
CA LEU A 2 -4.86 -18.93 -9.61
C LEU A 2 -4.39 -18.95 -8.13
N ARG A 3 -3.89 -20.08 -7.62
CA ARG A 3 -3.36 -20.20 -6.24
C ARG A 3 -1.94 -19.66 -6.06
N VAL A 4 -1.18 -19.48 -7.14
CA VAL A 4 0.21 -19.02 -7.10
C VAL A 4 0.27 -17.50 -6.92
N LEU A 5 -0.68 -16.76 -7.49
CA LEU A 5 -0.70 -15.30 -7.45
C LEU A 5 -0.76 -14.72 -6.03
N PRO A 6 -1.63 -15.19 -5.11
CA PRO A 6 -1.64 -14.69 -3.73
C PRO A 6 -0.31 -14.93 -3.00
N PHE A 7 0.30 -16.10 -3.21
CA PHE A 7 1.60 -16.41 -2.62
C PHE A 7 2.68 -15.46 -3.13
N LEU A 8 2.75 -15.25 -4.45
CA LEU A 8 3.70 -14.29 -5.03
C LEU A 8 3.45 -12.86 -4.54
N SER A 9 2.19 -12.43 -4.41
CA SER A 9 1.87 -11.11 -3.85
C SER A 9 2.37 -10.96 -2.41
N VAL A 10 2.15 -11.98 -1.57
CA VAL A 10 2.65 -11.97 -0.18
C VAL A 10 4.18 -11.96 -0.17
N LEU A 11 4.82 -12.82 -0.96
CA LEU A 11 6.28 -12.91 -1.04
C LEU A 11 6.92 -11.60 -1.51
N PHE A 12 6.51 -11.09 -2.68
CA PHE A 12 7.08 -9.86 -3.25
C PHE A 12 6.78 -8.64 -2.38
N GLY A 13 5.57 -8.55 -1.79
CA GLY A 13 5.24 -7.49 -0.85
C GLY A 13 6.12 -7.56 0.40
N SER A 14 6.33 -8.76 0.96
CA SER A 14 7.11 -8.95 2.18
C SER A 14 8.57 -8.56 1.96
N LEU A 15 9.18 -9.06 0.88
CA LEU A 15 10.56 -8.75 0.52
C LEU A 15 10.74 -7.25 0.19
N SER A 16 9.72 -6.61 -0.38
CA SER A 16 9.70 -5.16 -0.59
C SER A 16 9.79 -4.38 0.71
N ILE A 17 9.01 -4.77 1.72
CA ILE A 17 9.05 -4.16 3.05
C ILE A 17 10.40 -4.42 3.71
N VAL A 18 10.92 -5.65 3.63
CA VAL A 18 12.22 -5.99 4.20
C VAL A 18 13.33 -5.14 3.59
N LEU A 19 13.38 -4.98 2.28
CA LEU A 19 14.38 -4.11 1.64
C LEU A 19 14.21 -2.63 2.02
N LEU A 20 12.98 -2.14 2.17
CA LEU A 20 12.76 -0.77 2.67
C LEU A 20 13.30 -0.58 4.09
N LEU A 21 13.10 -1.58 4.95
CA LEU A 21 13.65 -1.58 6.32
C LEU A 21 15.16 -1.71 6.31
N ASP A 22 15.73 -2.54 5.44
CA ASP A 22 17.17 -2.67 5.26
C ASP A 22 17.82 -1.35 4.84
N TYR A 23 17.29 -0.70 3.80
CA TYR A 23 17.79 0.61 3.35
C TYR A 23 17.68 1.70 4.43
N ALA A 24 16.75 1.57 5.38
CA ALA A 24 16.58 2.54 6.48
C ALA A 24 17.46 2.22 7.70
N LEU A 25 17.51 0.95 8.11
CA LEU A 25 18.09 0.51 9.38
C LEU A 25 19.47 -0.16 9.21
N ARG A 26 19.90 -0.44 7.98
CA ARG A 26 21.13 -1.18 7.63
C ARG A 26 21.18 -2.51 8.38
N VAL A 27 20.22 -3.37 8.10
CA VAL A 27 20.09 -4.64 8.83
C VAL A 27 21.10 -5.64 8.27
N ASP A 28 21.97 -6.16 9.13
CA ASP A 28 22.87 -7.24 8.72
C ASP A 28 22.09 -8.54 8.54
N PHE A 29 22.02 -9.02 7.29
CA PHE A 29 21.36 -10.28 6.95
C PHE A 29 22.35 -11.43 6.88
N VAL A 30 21.94 -12.61 7.36
CA VAL A 30 22.69 -13.85 7.15
C VAL A 30 22.76 -14.18 5.66
N SER A 31 23.86 -14.76 5.19
CA SER A 31 24.16 -14.87 3.74
C SER A 31 23.04 -15.55 2.93
N ALA A 32 22.34 -16.53 3.51
CA ALA A 32 21.23 -17.20 2.84
C ALA A 32 20.03 -16.26 2.59
N LEU A 33 19.70 -15.40 3.56
CA LEU A 33 18.61 -14.42 3.44
C LEU A 33 19.02 -13.22 2.59
N GLU A 34 20.27 -12.78 2.71
CA GLU A 34 20.85 -11.75 1.84
C GLU A 34 20.81 -12.18 0.36
N ALA A 35 21.14 -13.44 0.07
CA ALA A 35 21.04 -13.98 -1.29
C ALA A 35 19.60 -13.89 -1.81
N LEU A 36 18.60 -14.22 -0.99
CA LEU A 36 17.18 -14.13 -1.36
C LEU A 36 16.76 -12.67 -1.63
N LEU A 37 17.18 -11.71 -0.79
CA LEU A 37 16.94 -10.29 -1.02
C LEU A 37 17.61 -9.80 -2.31
N THR A 38 18.84 -10.24 -2.58
CA THR A 38 19.57 -9.92 -3.81
C THR A 38 18.86 -10.46 -5.05
N TYR A 39 18.37 -11.70 -5.02
CA TYR A 39 17.59 -12.27 -6.12
C TYR A 39 16.29 -11.49 -6.36
N TYR A 40 15.60 -11.10 -5.28
CA TYR A 40 14.41 -10.27 -5.37
C TYR A 40 14.70 -8.88 -5.95
N ASP A 41 15.74 -8.17 -5.48
CA ASP A 41 16.09 -6.86 -6.01
C ASP A 41 16.48 -6.93 -7.48
N ARG A 42 17.24 -7.97 -7.88
CA ARG A 42 17.53 -8.22 -9.31
C ARG A 42 16.27 -8.45 -10.12
N ALA A 43 15.35 -9.28 -9.64
CA ALA A 43 14.09 -9.53 -10.34
C ALA A 43 13.28 -8.24 -10.50
N ILE A 44 13.11 -7.47 -9.41
CA ILE A 44 12.42 -6.17 -9.44
C ILE A 44 13.13 -5.18 -10.36
N THR A 45 14.46 -5.14 -10.36
CA THR A 45 15.25 -4.30 -11.26
C THR A 45 15.10 -4.71 -12.71
N VAL A 46 14.96 -6.00 -13.03
CA VAL A 46 14.66 -6.44 -14.40
C VAL A 46 13.24 -6.01 -14.81
N PHE A 47 12.24 -6.21 -13.95
CA PHE A 47 10.84 -5.88 -14.28
C PHE A 47 10.56 -4.37 -14.32
N LEU A 48 11.14 -3.60 -13.40
CA LEU A 48 10.88 -2.17 -13.24
C LEU A 48 12.04 -1.29 -13.73
N GLY A 49 13.22 -1.83 -14.00
CA GLY A 49 14.39 -1.06 -14.44
C GLY A 49 14.18 -0.40 -15.80
N GLY A 50 13.39 -1.02 -16.69
CA GLY A 50 12.95 -0.39 -17.93
C GLY A 50 12.11 0.87 -17.71
N LEU A 51 11.49 1.04 -16.54
CA LEU A 51 10.77 2.26 -16.18
C LEU A 51 11.68 3.34 -15.59
N LYS A 52 12.94 3.04 -15.26
CA LYS A 52 13.85 4.04 -14.65
C LYS A 52 13.98 5.32 -15.48
N PRO A 53 14.17 5.30 -16.82
CA PRO A 53 14.25 6.52 -17.61
C PRO A 53 12.97 7.37 -17.52
N LEU A 54 11.81 6.71 -17.47
CA LEU A 54 10.53 7.38 -17.27
C LEU A 54 10.45 8.00 -15.86
N MET A 55 10.88 7.28 -14.83
CA MET A 55 10.87 7.80 -13.45
C MET A 55 11.82 8.99 -13.29
N ASP A 56 13.01 8.94 -13.89
CA ASP A 56 13.97 10.04 -13.89
C ASP A 56 13.39 11.28 -14.60
N ALA A 57 12.73 11.10 -15.75
CA ALA A 57 12.06 12.17 -16.50
C ALA A 57 10.88 12.79 -15.71
N LEU A 58 10.08 11.96 -15.04
CA LEU A 58 9.01 12.42 -14.16
C LEU A 58 9.56 13.21 -12.97
N THR A 59 10.59 12.69 -12.31
CA THR A 59 11.26 13.37 -11.18
C THR A 59 11.77 14.74 -11.63
N THR A 60 12.43 14.81 -12.78
CA THR A 60 12.96 16.07 -13.35
C THR A 60 11.85 17.07 -13.66
N THR A 61 10.73 16.59 -14.20
CA THR A 61 9.59 17.44 -14.56
C THR A 61 8.93 18.02 -13.31
N ILE A 62 8.72 17.20 -12.28
CA ILE A 62 8.14 17.65 -11.01
C ILE A 62 9.11 18.58 -10.28
N ALA A 63 10.40 18.24 -10.22
CA ALA A 63 11.47 19.06 -9.67
C ALA A 63 11.48 20.48 -10.29
N ARG A 64 11.39 20.57 -11.62
CA ARG A 64 11.32 21.86 -12.34
C ARG A 64 10.06 22.65 -11.98
N TRP A 65 8.93 21.97 -11.82
CA TRP A 65 7.65 22.61 -11.47
C TRP A 65 7.65 23.19 -10.05
N VAL A 66 8.30 22.51 -9.11
CA VAL A 66 8.37 22.91 -7.69
C VAL A 66 9.58 23.81 -7.41
N GLY A 67 10.57 23.85 -8.31
CA GLY A 67 11.79 24.64 -8.14
C GLY A 67 12.78 24.02 -7.15
N VAL A 68 12.80 22.68 -7.03
CA VAL A 68 13.65 21.96 -6.07
C VAL A 68 14.43 20.87 -6.80
N ASP A 69 15.73 20.74 -6.50
CA ASP A 69 16.54 19.63 -7.00
C ASP A 69 16.20 18.34 -6.26
N TRP A 70 15.56 17.41 -6.97
CA TRP A 70 15.21 16.10 -6.44
C TRP A 70 16.12 15.02 -7.00
N THR A 71 16.62 14.17 -6.11
CA THR A 71 17.33 12.94 -6.48
C THR A 71 16.40 11.76 -6.26
N LEU A 72 16.20 10.94 -7.30
CA LEU A 72 15.41 9.72 -7.18
C LEU A 72 16.28 8.59 -6.59
N TYR A 73 15.96 8.15 -5.39
CA TYR A 73 16.68 7.07 -4.72
C TYR A 73 16.21 5.68 -5.21
N PRO A 74 17.09 4.65 -5.23
CA PRO A 74 16.77 3.31 -5.77
C PRO A 74 15.55 2.63 -5.13
N HIS A 75 15.23 2.96 -3.88
CA HIS A 75 14.14 2.35 -3.12
C HIS A 75 12.73 2.70 -3.64
N TRP A 76 12.59 3.58 -4.64
CA TRP A 76 11.30 3.88 -5.29
C TRP A 76 10.53 2.63 -5.70
N ARG A 77 11.24 1.62 -6.20
CA ARG A 77 10.67 0.33 -6.64
C ARG A 77 9.96 -0.38 -5.50
N HIS A 78 10.52 -0.30 -4.30
CA HIS A 78 10.00 -1.00 -3.13
C HIS A 78 8.87 -0.24 -2.43
N ILE A 79 8.71 1.07 -2.70
CA ILE A 79 7.47 1.80 -2.40
C ILE A 79 6.39 1.42 -3.42
N LEU A 80 6.77 1.28 -4.69
CA LEU A 80 5.84 1.01 -5.78
C LEU A 80 5.15 -0.35 -5.65
N VAL A 81 5.90 -1.40 -5.31
CA VAL A 81 5.37 -2.77 -5.18
C VAL A 81 4.16 -2.87 -4.23
N PRO A 82 4.22 -2.45 -2.95
CA PRO A 82 3.07 -2.56 -2.05
C PRO A 82 1.89 -1.69 -2.51
N MET A 83 2.14 -0.52 -3.10
CA MET A 83 1.08 0.32 -3.67
C MET A 83 0.37 -0.38 -4.85
N TRP A 84 1.13 -0.98 -5.78
CA TRP A 84 0.55 -1.76 -6.86
C TRP A 84 -0.21 -2.98 -6.37
N LEU A 85 0.32 -3.70 -5.37
CA LEU A 85 -0.38 -4.83 -4.78
C LEU A 85 -1.71 -4.39 -4.16
N TYR A 86 -1.76 -3.23 -3.50
CA TYR A 86 -3.01 -2.65 -3.00
C TYR A 86 -3.99 -2.34 -4.14
N VAL A 87 -3.55 -1.60 -5.16
CA VAL A 87 -4.40 -1.19 -6.30
C VAL A 87 -4.91 -2.41 -7.06
N LEU A 88 -4.06 -3.40 -7.33
CA LEU A 88 -4.44 -4.64 -8.01
C LEU A 88 -5.43 -5.45 -7.20
N ALA A 89 -5.23 -5.56 -5.89
CA ALA A 89 -6.15 -6.28 -5.02
C ALA A 89 -7.51 -5.60 -4.95
N ASP A 90 -7.55 -4.27 -4.78
CA ASP A 90 -8.80 -3.49 -4.80
C ASP A 90 -9.50 -3.59 -6.17
N THR A 91 -8.76 -3.39 -7.26
CA THR A 91 -9.26 -3.55 -8.64
C THR A 91 -9.84 -4.94 -8.88
N ARG A 92 -9.16 -5.99 -8.43
CA ARG A 92 -9.64 -7.37 -8.56
C ARG A 92 -10.98 -7.54 -7.86
N THR A 93 -11.18 -6.92 -6.70
CA THR A 93 -12.47 -6.99 -5.99
C THR A 93 -13.59 -6.34 -6.80
N THR A 94 -13.34 -5.19 -7.43
CA THR A 94 -14.28 -4.53 -8.33
C THR A 94 -14.55 -5.37 -9.58
N TRP A 95 -13.51 -5.97 -10.17
CA TRP A 95 -13.62 -6.81 -11.37
C TRP A 95 -14.48 -8.06 -11.14
N MET A 96 -14.44 -8.62 -9.92
CA MET A 96 -15.21 -9.80 -9.54
C MET A 96 -16.70 -9.49 -9.30
N MET A 97 -17.09 -8.22 -9.21
CA MET A 97 -18.50 -7.85 -9.08
C MET A 97 -19.24 -8.09 -10.41
N PRO A 98 -20.51 -8.53 -10.37
CA PRO A 98 -21.31 -8.72 -11.57
C PRO A 98 -21.52 -7.41 -12.35
N GLY A 99 -21.57 -7.49 -13.68
CA GLY A 99 -21.86 -6.36 -14.57
C GLY A 99 -20.67 -5.92 -15.44
N ARG A 100 -20.94 -5.57 -16.70
CA ARG A 100 -19.91 -5.08 -17.65
C ARG A 100 -19.31 -3.74 -17.18
N GLU A 101 -20.14 -2.87 -16.62
CA GLU A 101 -19.75 -1.56 -16.09
C GLU A 101 -18.72 -1.66 -14.96
N ARG A 102 -18.81 -2.69 -14.12
CA ARG A 102 -17.84 -2.97 -13.06
C ARG A 102 -16.46 -3.33 -13.60
N LYS A 103 -16.39 -4.07 -14.71
CA LYS A 103 -15.12 -4.41 -15.38
C LYS A 103 -14.46 -3.19 -16.01
N VAL A 104 -15.25 -2.33 -16.67
CA VAL A 104 -14.75 -1.05 -17.22
C VAL A 104 -14.23 -0.17 -16.10
N SER A 105 -14.99 -0.05 -15.01
CA SER A 105 -14.58 0.72 -13.84
C SER A 105 -13.33 0.17 -13.16
N ALA A 106 -13.19 -1.15 -13.08
CA ALA A 106 -11.96 -1.78 -12.58
C ALA A 106 -10.75 -1.41 -13.44
N ILE A 107 -10.86 -1.40 -14.78
CA ILE A 107 -9.75 -0.96 -15.65
C ILE A 107 -9.43 0.52 -15.43
N ALA A 108 -10.45 1.38 -15.36
CA ALA A 108 -10.26 2.80 -15.13
C ALA A 108 -9.57 3.08 -13.78
N LEU A 109 -10.02 2.40 -12.72
CA LEU A 109 -9.42 2.48 -11.39
C LEU A 109 -7.99 1.92 -11.37
N LEU A 110 -7.71 0.84 -12.11
CA LEU A 110 -6.36 0.29 -12.22
C LEU A 110 -5.39 1.29 -12.86
N LEU A 111 -5.80 1.92 -13.97
CA LEU A 111 -4.99 2.92 -14.66
C LEU A 111 -4.75 4.13 -13.77
N TYR A 112 -5.82 4.67 -13.16
CA TYR A 112 -5.73 5.82 -12.27
C TYR A 112 -4.89 5.53 -11.02
N GLY A 113 -5.14 4.39 -10.35
CA GLY A 113 -4.38 3.94 -9.20
C GLY A 113 -2.92 3.63 -9.53
N GLY A 114 -2.65 3.10 -10.73
CA GLY A 114 -1.30 2.89 -11.24
C GLY A 114 -0.53 4.21 -11.38
N VAL A 115 -1.15 5.23 -11.98
CA VAL A 115 -0.57 6.59 -12.10
C VAL A 115 -0.28 7.18 -10.72
N LEU A 116 -1.23 7.11 -9.79
CA LEU A 116 -1.04 7.60 -8.42
C LEU A 116 0.06 6.85 -7.67
N SER A 117 0.16 5.53 -7.87
CA SER A 117 1.20 4.70 -7.24
C SER A 117 2.59 5.05 -7.76
N VAL A 118 2.72 5.29 -9.07
CA VAL A 118 3.96 5.76 -9.70
C VAL A 118 4.33 7.14 -9.15
N GLY A 119 3.40 8.09 -9.14
CA GLY A 119 3.64 9.44 -8.62
C GLY A 119 4.06 9.44 -7.15
N ALA A 120 3.37 8.68 -6.30
CA ALA A 120 3.71 8.55 -4.88
C ALA A 120 5.05 7.85 -4.65
N SER A 121 5.37 6.83 -5.44
CA SER A 121 6.67 6.16 -5.40
C SER A 121 7.81 7.13 -5.76
N VAL A 122 7.64 7.91 -6.83
CA VAL A 122 8.61 8.93 -7.24
C VAL A 122 8.78 9.99 -6.15
N ILE A 123 7.69 10.63 -5.71
CA ILE A 123 7.73 11.70 -4.70
C ILE A 123 8.31 11.16 -3.39
N GLY A 124 7.85 10.00 -2.93
CA GLY A 124 8.33 9.37 -1.71
C GLY A 124 9.81 9.06 -1.76
N ALA A 125 10.30 8.55 -2.89
CA ALA A 125 11.70 8.22 -3.09
C ALA A 125 12.58 9.41 -3.51
N THR A 126 12.09 10.65 -3.35
CA THR A 126 12.95 11.84 -3.36
C THR A 126 13.52 12.16 -1.98
N ALA A 127 13.00 11.50 -0.93
CA ALA A 127 13.51 11.61 0.43
C ALA A 127 14.45 10.44 0.76
N PRO A 128 15.60 10.70 1.41
CA PRO A 128 16.42 9.62 1.96
C PRO A 128 15.65 8.90 3.08
N LEU A 129 15.75 7.57 3.12
CA LEU A 129 15.07 6.74 4.13
C LEU A 129 15.49 7.05 5.58
N GLY A 130 16.73 7.50 5.78
CA GLY A 130 17.27 7.86 7.10
C GLY A 130 17.17 9.34 7.46
N ALA A 131 16.55 10.18 6.62
CA ALA A 131 16.32 11.59 6.95
C ALA A 131 14.95 11.77 7.63
N GLY A 132 14.79 12.80 8.47
CA GLY A 132 13.51 13.14 9.12
C GLY A 132 12.41 13.65 8.17
N ASP A 133 12.55 13.40 6.87
CA ASP A 133 11.61 13.80 5.85
C ASP A 133 10.49 12.77 5.69
N LEU A 134 9.27 13.15 6.04
CA LEU A 134 8.12 12.25 6.04
C LEU A 134 7.52 12.01 4.63
N ARG A 135 8.09 12.58 3.56
CA ARG A 135 7.60 12.41 2.17
C ARG A 135 7.41 10.95 1.78
N ILE A 136 8.30 10.07 2.21
CA ILE A 136 8.25 8.64 1.90
C ILE A 136 7.00 7.95 2.43
N VAL A 137 6.43 8.47 3.52
CA VAL A 137 5.21 7.94 4.14
C VAL A 137 3.98 8.71 3.68
N LEU A 138 4.08 10.03 3.60
CA LEU A 138 2.96 10.91 3.23
C LEU A 138 2.57 10.77 1.76
N ALA A 139 3.51 10.56 0.85
CA ALA A 139 3.19 10.45 -0.57
C ALA A 139 2.31 9.22 -0.88
N PRO A 140 2.61 8.00 -0.40
CA PRO A 140 1.68 6.86 -0.51
C PRO A 140 0.31 7.12 0.11
N ILE A 141 0.25 7.75 1.29
CA ILE A 141 -1.03 8.05 1.95
C ILE A 141 -1.85 9.04 1.11
N ALA A 142 -1.23 10.12 0.63
CA ALA A 142 -1.89 11.10 -0.21
C ALA A 142 -2.44 10.45 -1.49
N ALA A 143 -1.66 9.61 -2.16
CA ALA A 143 -2.13 8.84 -3.31
C ALA A 143 -3.32 7.93 -2.95
N LEU A 144 -3.31 7.25 -1.80
CA LEU A 144 -4.45 6.45 -1.36
C LEU A 144 -5.68 7.31 -1.02
N VAL A 145 -5.51 8.53 -0.50
CA VAL A 145 -6.60 9.49 -0.29
C VAL A 145 -7.24 9.86 -1.63
N PHE A 146 -6.44 10.30 -2.60
CA PHE A 146 -6.94 10.66 -3.94
C PHE A 146 -7.57 9.47 -4.66
N PHE A 147 -6.95 8.29 -4.61
CA PHE A 147 -7.48 7.06 -5.18
C PHE A 147 -8.87 6.73 -4.62
N ASN A 148 -9.01 6.71 -3.29
CA ASN A 148 -10.29 6.39 -2.65
C ASN A 148 -11.32 7.52 -2.83
N LEU A 149 -10.90 8.77 -2.96
CA LEU A 149 -11.79 9.90 -3.23
C LEU A 149 -12.41 9.79 -4.62
N ILE A 150 -11.58 9.58 -5.65
CA ILE A 150 -12.08 9.37 -7.01
C ILE A 150 -12.94 8.11 -7.07
N LYS A 151 -12.54 7.02 -6.40
CA LYS A 151 -13.37 5.82 -6.30
C LYS A 151 -14.73 6.10 -5.64
N ALA A 152 -14.76 6.86 -4.54
CA ALA A 152 -16.00 7.22 -3.87
C ALA A 152 -16.93 8.06 -4.77
N LEU A 153 -16.39 9.04 -5.50
CA LEU A 153 -17.13 9.82 -6.49
C LEU A 153 -17.64 8.94 -7.64
N TRP A 154 -16.80 8.01 -8.11
CA TRP A 154 -17.12 7.10 -9.20
C TRP A 154 -18.24 6.14 -8.82
N ASP A 155 -18.13 5.48 -7.66
CA ASP A 155 -19.15 4.56 -7.15
C ASP A 155 -20.45 5.29 -6.83
N ALA A 156 -20.37 6.51 -6.28
CA ALA A 156 -21.57 7.32 -6.06
C ALA A 156 -22.25 7.74 -7.37
N THR A 157 -21.51 7.93 -8.46
CA THR A 157 -22.07 8.40 -9.74
C THR A 157 -22.60 7.26 -10.60
N PHE A 158 -21.87 6.14 -10.68
CA PHE A 158 -22.15 5.07 -11.64
C PHE A 158 -22.64 3.77 -11.00
N HIS A 159 -22.51 3.60 -9.69
CA HIS A 159 -22.79 2.31 -9.04
C HIS A 159 -23.60 2.43 -7.75
N GLN A 160 -24.58 3.33 -7.74
CA GLN A 160 -25.50 3.49 -6.63
C GLN A 160 -26.26 2.17 -6.38
N TYR A 161 -26.42 1.81 -5.10
CA TYR A 161 -27.32 0.73 -4.74
C TYR A 161 -28.77 1.13 -5.04
N PRO A 162 -29.63 0.18 -5.45
CA PRO A 162 -31.07 0.40 -5.44
C PRO A 162 -31.46 0.90 -4.04
N ASP A 163 -32.19 2.01 -3.97
CA ASP A 163 -32.64 2.67 -2.72
C ASP A 163 -31.59 3.50 -1.95
N SER A 164 -30.40 3.74 -2.51
CA SER A 164 -29.41 4.69 -1.96
C SER A 164 -29.37 5.98 -2.78
N SER A 165 -29.21 7.13 -2.11
CA SER A 165 -28.93 8.40 -2.78
C SER A 165 -27.43 8.56 -3.06
N TRP A 166 -27.07 9.39 -4.04
CA TRP A 166 -25.68 9.74 -4.34
C TRP A 166 -24.91 10.14 -3.07
N LEU A 167 -25.50 11.02 -2.25
CA LEU A 167 -24.90 11.50 -0.99
C LEU A 167 -24.68 10.39 0.05
N LYS A 168 -25.61 9.42 0.15
CA LYS A 168 -25.45 8.29 1.08
C LYS A 168 -24.31 7.37 0.62
N THR A 169 -24.25 7.06 -0.68
CA THR A 169 -23.19 6.22 -1.26
C THR A 169 -21.83 6.91 -1.14
N PHE A 170 -21.73 8.18 -1.54
CA PHE A 170 -20.51 8.97 -1.42
C PHE A 170 -20.07 9.09 0.04
N GLY A 171 -20.98 9.51 0.93
CA GLY A 171 -20.69 9.70 2.35
C GLY A 171 -20.19 8.43 3.04
N TYR A 172 -20.74 7.27 2.68
CA TYR A 172 -20.24 5.98 3.16
C TYR A 172 -18.80 5.71 2.73
N TYR A 173 -18.48 5.79 1.43
CA TYR A 173 -17.11 5.51 0.94
C TYR A 173 -16.11 6.59 1.36
N PHE A 174 -16.52 7.85 1.39
CA PHE A 174 -15.70 8.96 1.86
C PHE A 174 -15.33 8.78 3.33
N SER A 175 -16.30 8.55 4.21
CA SER A 175 -16.02 8.39 5.65
C SER A 175 -15.21 7.12 5.97
N SER A 176 -15.55 5.99 5.33
CA SER A 176 -14.93 4.69 5.63
C SER A 176 -13.55 4.48 5.00
N LEU A 177 -13.20 5.22 3.95
CA LEU A 177 -11.92 5.08 3.26
C LEU A 177 -11.13 6.39 3.26
N VAL A 178 -11.68 7.46 2.71
CA VAL A 178 -10.96 8.74 2.51
C VAL A 178 -10.65 9.42 3.84
N ALA A 179 -11.67 9.69 4.66
CA ALA A 179 -11.51 10.36 5.94
C ALA A 179 -10.62 9.56 6.90
N THR A 180 -10.75 8.23 6.94
CA THR A 180 -9.84 7.36 7.69
C THR A 180 -8.41 7.38 7.18
N ASN A 181 -8.17 7.50 5.87
CA ASN A 181 -6.79 7.62 5.35
C ASN A 181 -6.18 8.97 5.72
N ILE A 182 -6.98 10.04 5.68
CA ILE A 182 -6.56 11.36 6.15
C ILE A 182 -6.21 11.27 7.65
N ALA A 183 -7.07 10.64 8.46
CA ALA A 183 -6.83 10.47 9.88
C ALA A 183 -5.56 9.64 10.17
N ILE A 184 -5.34 8.53 9.44
CA ILE A 184 -4.09 7.74 9.53
C ILE A 184 -2.89 8.61 9.13
N GLY A 185 -3.00 9.39 8.05
CA GLY A 185 -1.96 10.30 7.60
C GLY A 185 -1.60 11.36 8.61
N LEU A 186 -2.59 12.02 9.21
CA LEU A 186 -2.39 13.03 10.26
C LEU A 186 -1.78 12.41 11.52
N ALA A 187 -2.25 11.24 11.96
CA ALA A 187 -1.70 10.54 13.12
C ALA A 187 -0.23 10.16 12.90
N ILE A 188 0.11 9.65 11.71
CA ILE A 188 1.47 9.27 11.35
C ILE A 188 2.36 10.50 11.15
N PHE A 189 1.82 11.60 10.62
CA PHE A 189 2.53 12.86 10.53
C PHE A 189 2.88 13.41 11.92
N ALA A 190 1.90 13.48 12.83
CA ALA A 190 2.11 13.94 14.19
C ALA A 190 3.15 13.09 14.93
N LEU A 191 2.98 11.76 14.87
CA LEU A 191 3.94 10.82 15.48
C LEU A 191 5.33 10.97 14.86
N GLY A 192 5.44 11.05 13.53
CA GLY A 192 6.71 11.20 12.84
C GLY A 192 7.40 12.52 13.17
N HIS A 193 6.64 13.61 13.30
CA HIS A 193 7.16 14.90 13.72
C HIS A 193 7.71 14.86 15.14
N GLU A 194 6.96 14.33 16.11
CA GLU A 194 7.41 14.18 17.50
C GLU A 194 8.67 13.29 17.60
N LEU A 195 8.71 12.18 16.87
CA LEU A 195 9.87 11.28 16.85
C LEU A 195 11.10 11.94 16.23
N ASN A 196 10.92 12.76 15.18
CA ASN A 196 12.00 13.52 14.58
C ASN A 196 12.56 14.58 15.54
N GLU A 197 11.70 15.30 16.26
CA GLU A 197 12.11 16.26 17.29
C GLU A 197 12.85 15.58 18.45
N ALA A 198 12.47 14.35 18.79
CA ALA A 198 13.16 13.52 19.77
C ALA A 198 14.50 12.93 19.27
N GLY A 199 14.92 13.24 18.04
CA GLY A 199 16.18 12.75 17.46
C GLY A 199 16.12 11.33 16.89
N LEU A 200 14.93 10.73 16.78
CA LEU A 200 14.72 9.38 16.23
C LEU A 200 14.41 9.42 14.72
N GLY A 201 15.13 10.24 13.97
CA GLY A 201 14.81 10.60 12.58
C GLY A 201 14.91 9.50 11.51
N GLN A 202 15.26 8.26 11.89
CA GLN A 202 15.43 7.12 10.96
C GLN A 202 14.19 6.20 10.91
N LEU A 203 13.04 6.65 11.41
CA LEU A 203 11.85 5.82 11.60
C LEU A 203 10.88 5.81 10.42
N ASN A 204 11.22 6.45 9.30
CA ASN A 204 10.38 6.54 8.11
C ASN A 204 9.89 5.17 7.59
N ALA A 205 10.78 4.19 7.49
CA ALA A 205 10.39 2.84 7.06
C ALA A 205 9.46 2.17 8.08
N THR A 206 9.70 2.37 9.38
CA THR A 206 8.84 1.87 10.45
C THR A 206 7.46 2.53 10.43
N LEU A 207 7.40 3.85 10.20
CA LEU A 207 6.14 4.60 10.02
C LEU A 207 5.37 4.11 8.80
N LEU A 208 6.05 3.80 7.69
CA LEU A 208 5.42 3.18 6.53
C LEU A 208 4.83 1.80 6.86
N VAL A 209 5.54 0.96 7.62
CA VAL A 209 5.00 -0.32 8.10
C VAL A 209 3.79 -0.11 9.01
N ALA A 210 3.83 0.88 9.91
CA ALA A 210 2.71 1.23 10.77
C ALA A 210 1.49 1.66 9.93
N VAL A 211 1.68 2.44 8.87
CA VAL A 211 0.61 2.80 7.91
C VAL A 211 0.00 1.55 7.29
N LEU A 212 0.82 0.60 6.81
CA LEU A 212 0.30 -0.64 6.23
C LEU A 212 -0.53 -1.44 7.23
N ILE A 213 -0.08 -1.54 8.49
CA ILE A 213 -0.85 -2.19 9.56
C ILE A 213 -2.19 -1.48 9.78
N LEU A 214 -2.18 -0.16 9.93
CA LEU A 214 -3.40 0.64 10.15
C LEU A 214 -4.37 0.53 8.97
N LEU A 215 -3.89 0.53 7.73
CA LEU A 215 -4.70 0.31 6.53
C LEU A 215 -5.32 -1.09 6.50
N GLY A 216 -4.56 -2.12 6.90
CA GLY A 216 -5.03 -3.49 7.05
C GLY A 216 -6.15 -3.58 8.08
N ILE A 217 -5.94 -3.02 9.27
CA ILE A 217 -6.93 -2.98 10.36
C ILE A 217 -8.19 -2.22 9.92
N ARG A 218 -8.05 -1.04 9.33
CA ARG A 218 -9.19 -0.24 8.82
C ARG A 218 -10.05 -1.08 7.87
N HIS A 219 -9.44 -1.81 6.95
CA HIS A 219 -10.19 -2.68 6.04
C HIS A 219 -10.96 -3.80 6.76
N LEU A 220 -10.36 -4.42 7.78
CA LEU A 220 -11.06 -5.41 8.61
C LEU A 220 -12.22 -4.77 9.38
N ILE A 221 -12.06 -3.56 9.91
CA ILE A 221 -13.13 -2.81 10.59
C ILE A 221 -14.28 -2.53 9.62
N VAL A 222 -13.99 -2.03 8.42
CA VAL A 222 -15.02 -1.78 7.39
C VAL A 222 -15.72 -3.09 7.01
N ALA A 223 -14.99 -4.19 6.85
CA ALA A 223 -15.58 -5.49 6.56
C ALA A 223 -16.51 -5.98 7.69
N ALA A 224 -16.12 -5.77 8.95
CA ALA A 224 -16.94 -6.10 10.12
C ALA A 224 -18.20 -5.25 10.18
N TYR A 225 -18.09 -3.93 9.94
CA TYR A 225 -19.22 -3.01 9.87
C TYR A 225 -20.23 -3.43 8.80
N VAL A 226 -19.76 -3.70 7.57
CA VAL A 226 -20.58 -4.18 6.45
C VAL A 226 -21.27 -5.50 6.80
N ALA A 227 -20.55 -6.46 7.37
CA ALA A 227 -21.10 -7.75 7.75
C ALA A 227 -22.20 -7.64 8.81
N SER A 228 -22.14 -6.64 9.68
CA SER A 228 -23.15 -6.36 10.72
C SER A 228 -24.36 -5.58 10.19
N ARG A 229 -24.17 -4.63 9.28
CA ARG A 229 -25.22 -3.69 8.82
C ARG A 229 -26.06 -4.18 7.66
N TRP A 230 -25.53 -5.10 6.83
CA TRP A 230 -26.26 -5.65 5.68
C TRP A 230 -26.52 -7.15 5.86
N PRO A 231 -27.54 -7.52 6.66
CA PRO A 231 -27.93 -8.92 6.82
C PRO A 231 -28.49 -9.45 5.50
N ALA A 232 -27.87 -10.51 4.99
CA ALA A 232 -28.39 -11.29 3.88
C ALA A 232 -29.00 -12.58 4.45
N THR A 233 -30.24 -12.90 4.03
CA THR A 233 -30.95 -14.12 4.39
C THR A 233 -30.10 -15.35 4.04
N GLY A 234 -29.94 -16.26 5.01
CA GLY A 234 -29.20 -17.53 4.82
C GLY A 234 -27.67 -17.45 4.95
N ASN A 235 -27.07 -16.27 5.20
CA ASN A 235 -25.63 -16.16 5.44
C ASN A 235 -25.30 -15.79 6.89
N THR A 236 -24.37 -16.52 7.51
CA THR A 236 -23.83 -16.15 8.83
C THR A 236 -23.01 -14.86 8.74
N TRP A 237 -22.90 -14.10 9.84
CA TRP A 237 -22.04 -12.91 9.93
C TRP A 237 -20.60 -13.21 9.47
N ARG A 238 -20.04 -14.32 9.96
CA ARG A 238 -18.69 -14.80 9.59
C ARG A 238 -18.57 -15.05 8.09
N GLY A 239 -19.60 -15.64 7.48
CA GLY A 239 -19.66 -15.89 6.05
C GLY A 239 -19.71 -14.60 5.22
N ARG A 240 -20.36 -13.54 5.71
CA ARG A 240 -20.38 -12.21 5.07
C ARG A 240 -19.06 -11.49 5.23
N PHE A 241 -18.50 -11.48 6.45
CA PHE A 241 -17.20 -10.91 6.73
C PHE A 241 -16.13 -11.48 5.80
N ARG A 242 -15.97 -12.82 5.75
CA ARG A 242 -14.96 -13.50 4.93
C ARG A 242 -15.13 -13.31 3.42
N ARG A 243 -16.34 -13.05 2.94
CA ARG A 243 -16.62 -12.79 1.52
C ARG A 243 -16.51 -11.30 1.15
N SER A 244 -16.41 -10.42 2.14
CA SER A 244 -16.24 -8.99 1.89
C SER A 244 -14.87 -8.74 1.24
N ALA A 245 -14.89 -7.96 0.15
CA ALA A 245 -13.70 -7.45 -0.53
C ALA A 245 -12.71 -6.80 0.45
N HIS A 246 -13.22 -6.03 1.42
CA HIS A 246 -12.40 -5.37 2.42
C HIS A 246 -11.71 -6.37 3.36
N SER A 247 -12.34 -7.49 3.71
CA SER A 247 -11.68 -8.49 4.55
C SER A 247 -10.49 -9.13 3.84
N GLY A 248 -10.67 -9.48 2.55
CA GLY A 248 -9.61 -10.06 1.73
C GLY A 248 -8.43 -9.11 1.57
N LEU A 249 -8.70 -7.83 1.32
CA LEU A 249 -7.67 -6.81 1.21
C LEU A 249 -6.96 -6.55 2.55
N GLY A 250 -7.70 -6.46 3.66
CA GLY A 250 -7.14 -6.31 5.00
C GLY A 250 -6.21 -7.47 5.37
N PHE A 251 -6.65 -8.71 5.16
CA PHE A 251 -5.81 -9.89 5.41
C PHE A 251 -4.60 -9.95 4.47
N ALA A 252 -4.73 -9.59 3.20
CA ALA A 252 -3.61 -9.58 2.26
C ALA A 252 -2.51 -8.60 2.71
N ILE A 253 -2.88 -7.39 3.13
CA ILE A 253 -1.92 -6.40 3.66
C ILE A 253 -1.24 -6.93 4.93
N LEU A 254 -2.02 -7.47 5.87
CA LEU A 254 -1.46 -8.01 7.12
C LEU A 254 -0.59 -9.25 6.90
N GLN A 255 -0.89 -10.09 5.90
CA GLN A 255 -0.04 -11.21 5.51
C GLN A 255 1.30 -10.76 4.95
N VAL A 256 1.31 -9.70 4.13
CA VAL A 256 2.53 -9.08 3.61
C VAL A 256 3.39 -8.53 4.76
N VAL A 257 2.78 -7.81 5.71
CA VAL A 257 3.51 -7.30 6.89
C VAL A 257 4.01 -8.46 7.76
N SER A 258 3.18 -9.47 8.02
CA SER A 258 3.55 -10.64 8.82
C SER A 258 4.68 -11.43 8.16
N GLY A 259 4.69 -11.53 6.83
CA GLY A 259 5.76 -12.17 6.08
C GLY A 259 7.09 -11.42 6.22
N ALA A 260 7.06 -10.08 6.20
CA ALA A 260 8.25 -9.26 6.47
C ALA A 260 8.76 -9.43 7.91
N VAL A 261 7.85 -9.44 8.90
CA VAL A 261 8.21 -9.70 10.31
C VAL A 261 8.80 -11.10 10.47
N ALA A 262 8.19 -12.13 9.90
CA ALA A 262 8.70 -13.50 9.95
C ALA A 262 10.09 -13.62 9.32
N PHE A 263 10.34 -12.89 8.22
CA PHE A 263 11.66 -12.83 7.59
C PHE A 263 12.72 -12.23 8.53
N LEU A 264 12.41 -11.12 9.19
CA LEU A 264 13.31 -10.45 10.13
C LEU A 264 13.57 -11.28 11.39
N VAL A 265 12.53 -11.93 11.93
CA VAL A 265 12.66 -12.85 13.07
C VAL A 265 13.52 -14.06 12.70
N LEU A 266 13.33 -14.61 11.50
CA LEU A 266 14.17 -15.70 11.00
C LEU A 266 15.63 -15.25 10.86
N ASN A 267 15.87 -14.05 10.33
CA ASN A 267 17.22 -13.48 10.25
C ASN A 267 17.86 -13.38 11.64
N ALA A 268 17.19 -12.75 12.60
CA ALA A 268 17.68 -12.61 13.96
C ALA A 268 17.95 -13.97 14.63
N GLY A 269 17.08 -14.95 14.42
CA GLY A 269 17.25 -16.30 14.94
C GLY A 269 18.45 -17.04 14.34
N LEU A 270 18.69 -16.90 13.03
CA LEU A 270 19.84 -17.49 12.34
C LEU A 270 21.15 -16.81 12.76
N SER A 271 21.19 -15.49 12.83
CA SER A 271 22.37 -14.74 13.31
C SER A 271 22.71 -15.10 14.76
N PHE A 272 21.69 -15.29 15.61
CA PHE A 272 21.90 -15.68 17.02
C PHE A 272 22.58 -17.06 17.16
N VAL A 273 22.32 -18.00 16.24
CA VAL A 273 22.97 -19.32 16.23
C VAL A 273 24.29 -19.33 15.44
N GLY A 274 24.77 -18.18 14.95
CA GLY A 274 26.05 -18.03 14.26
C GLY A 274 26.05 -18.52 12.81
N LEU A 275 24.89 -18.52 12.15
CA LEU A 275 24.74 -18.75 10.70
C LEU A 275 24.64 -17.41 9.97
#